data_AF-A0A658NNX0-F1
#
_entry.id   AF-A0A658NNX0-F1
#
_cell.length_a   1.000
_cell.length_b   1.000
_cell.length_c   1.000
_cell.angle_alpha   90.00
_cell.angle_beta   90.00
_cell.angle_gamma   90.00
#
_symmetry.space_group_name_H-M   'P 1'
#
loop_
_entity.id
_entity.type
_entity.pdbx_description
1 polymer ?
#
loop_
_entity_poly.entity_id
_entity_poly.type
_entity_poly.pdbx_seq_one_letter_code
_entity_poly.pdbx_strand_id
1 'polypeptide(L)'
;EWAADGKLIEVACDYRLVIDNLMDLTHETFVHSSSIGDRNVAEAPFAVTHGDRTVTVTRWMEGILPPPLWAAQYGRPGPVDRWQIIRF
;
A
#
# COMPACT_ATOMS: atom_id res chain seq x y z
N GLU A 1 2.54 17.87 7.45
CA GLU A 1 1.87 18.32 6.22
C GLU A 1 1.86 17.15 5.24
N TRP A 2 0.70 16.73 4.75
CA TRP A 2 0.63 15.70 3.69
C TRP A 2 0.72 16.41 2.35
N ALA A 3 1.72 16.07 1.54
CA ALA A 3 1.92 16.65 0.22
C ALA A 3 1.55 15.62 -0.86
N ALA A 4 0.73 16.03 -1.82
CA ALA A 4 0.47 15.30 -3.05
C ALA A 4 0.98 16.15 -4.23
N ASP A 5 1.57 15.53 -5.25
CA ASP A 5 2.01 16.23 -6.47
C ASP A 5 0.81 16.84 -7.24
N GLY A 6 -0.43 16.41 -6.92
CA GLY A 6 -1.68 17.12 -7.24
C GLY A 6 -2.05 17.16 -8.72
N LYS A 7 -1.38 16.39 -9.57
CA LYS A 7 -1.60 16.39 -11.02
C LYS A 7 -2.77 15.50 -11.41
N LEU A 8 -3.55 15.97 -12.40
CA LEU A 8 -4.49 15.11 -13.12
C LEU A 8 -3.69 14.17 -14.02
N ILE A 9 -3.93 12.87 -13.88
CA ILE A 9 -3.36 11.83 -14.74
C ILE A 9 -4.50 11.17 -15.48
N GLU A 10 -4.49 11.25 -16.82
CA GLU A 10 -5.44 10.54 -17.66
C GLU A 10 -4.93 9.10 -17.88
N VAL A 11 -5.82 8.13 -17.66
CA VAL A 11 -5.54 6.71 -17.88
C VAL A 11 -6.59 6.17 -18.84
N ALA A 12 -6.13 5.56 -19.93
CA ALA A 12 -7.00 4.99 -20.96
C ALA A 12 -7.61 3.65 -20.51
N CYS A 13 -8.38 3.66 -19.43
CA CYS A 13 -9.03 2.48 -18.88
C CYS A 13 -10.37 2.83 -18.22
N ASP A 14 -11.18 1.81 -17.92
CA ASP A 14 -12.34 1.97 -17.05
C ASP A 14 -11.88 2.37 -15.65
N TYR A 15 -12.54 3.37 -15.03
CA TYR A 15 -12.17 3.90 -13.72
C TYR A 15 -12.15 2.83 -12.62
N ARG A 16 -12.95 1.77 -12.77
CA ARG A 16 -13.01 0.66 -11.80
C ARG A 16 -11.69 -0.09 -11.70
N LEU A 17 -10.90 -0.15 -12.78
CA LEU A 17 -9.58 -0.81 -12.76
C LEU A 17 -8.58 -0.04 -11.89
N VAL A 18 -8.71 1.29 -11.82
CA VAL A 18 -7.91 2.11 -10.90
C VAL A 18 -8.36 1.89 -9.46
N ILE A 19 -9.67 1.74 -9.22
CA ILE A 19 -10.20 1.38 -7.89
C ILE A 19 -9.66 0.02 -7.46
N ASP A 20 -9.74 -1.01 -8.32
CA ASP A 20 -9.23 -2.35 -8.04
C ASP A 20 -7.73 -2.30 -7.71
N ASN A 21 -6.94 -1.55 -8.48
CA ASN A 21 -5.51 -1.36 -8.23
C ASN A 21 -5.23 -0.71 -6.86
N LEU A 22 -6.00 0.30 -6.47
CA LEU A 22 -5.84 1.00 -5.20
C LEU A 22 -6.31 0.16 -4.00
N MET A 23 -7.30 -0.71 -4.20
CA MET A 23 -7.83 -1.58 -3.15
C MET A 23 -7.01 -2.86 -2.97
N ASP A 24 -6.27 -3.31 -3.99
CA ASP A 24 -5.38 -4.47 -3.92
C ASP A 24 -3.91 -4.07 -4.02
N LEU A 25 -3.23 -3.98 -2.88
CA LEU A 25 -1.82 -3.63 -2.80
C LEU A 25 -0.88 -4.84 -3.00
N THR A 26 -1.38 -6.04 -3.28
CA THR A 26 -0.51 -7.20 -3.52
C THR A 26 0.36 -7.04 -4.77
N HIS A 27 -0.08 -6.21 -5.73
CA HIS A 27 0.69 -5.88 -6.94
C HIS A 27 1.96 -5.07 -6.64
N GLU A 28 2.06 -4.41 -5.47
CA GLU A 28 3.24 -3.60 -5.12
C GLU A 28 4.53 -4.41 -5.19
N THR A 29 4.49 -5.67 -4.75
CA THR A 29 5.62 -6.60 -4.78
C THR A 29 6.21 -6.76 -6.18
N PHE A 30 5.38 -6.65 -7.23
CA PHE A 30 5.78 -6.91 -8.61
C PHE A 30 6.02 -5.63 -9.40
N VAL A 31 5.14 -4.64 -9.24
CA VAL A 31 5.17 -3.39 -10.03
C VAL A 31 6.06 -2.33 -9.39
N HIS A 32 6.24 -2.37 -8.07
CA HIS A 32 6.99 -1.38 -7.29
C HIS A 32 8.18 -1.98 -6.54
N SER A 33 8.78 -3.05 -7.08
CA SER A 33 9.86 -3.80 -6.44
C SER A 33 11.09 -2.97 -6.07
N SER A 34 11.36 -1.87 -6.78
CA SER A 34 12.48 -0.96 -6.49
C SER A 34 12.16 0.13 -5.47
N SER A 35 10.93 0.23 -4.97
CA SER A 35 10.50 1.31 -4.07
C SER A 35 9.74 0.79 -2.84
N ILE A 36 8.43 0.54 -2.98
CA ILE A 36 7.52 0.18 -1.89
C ILE A 36 7.13 -1.30 -1.87
N GLY A 37 7.45 -2.03 -2.94
CA GLY A 37 7.19 -3.45 -3.06
C GLY A 37 7.97 -4.25 -2.03
N ASP A 38 7.28 -5.17 -1.36
CA ASP A 38 7.86 -6.06 -0.37
C ASP A 38 7.04 -7.35 -0.28
N ARG A 39 7.71 -8.49 -0.17
CA ARG A 39 7.05 -9.81 -0.14
C ARG A 39 6.06 -9.95 1.02
N ASN A 40 6.32 -9.27 2.15
CA ASN A 40 5.40 -9.25 3.28
C ASN A 40 4.03 -8.67 2.90
N VAL A 41 3.94 -7.76 1.91
CA VAL A 41 2.67 -7.20 1.44
C VAL A 41 1.84 -8.26 0.70
N ALA A 42 2.48 -9.11 -0.09
CA ALA A 42 1.80 -10.19 -0.80
C ALA A 42 1.37 -11.33 0.13
N GLU A 43 2.11 -11.57 1.21
CA GLU A 43 1.91 -12.72 2.09
C GLU A 43 1.11 -12.41 3.37
N ALA A 44 1.12 -11.16 3.84
CA ALA A 44 0.43 -10.81 5.08
C ALA A 44 -1.10 -10.81 4.91
N PRO A 45 -1.83 -11.48 5.83
CA PRO A 45 -3.27 -11.47 5.82
C PRO A 45 -3.80 -10.06 6.09
N PHE A 46 -4.99 -9.77 5.57
CA PHE A 46 -5.70 -8.53 5.81
C PHE A 46 -7.09 -8.82 6.36
N ALA A 47 -7.60 -7.88 7.16
CA ALA A 47 -8.99 -7.88 7.62
C ALA A 47 -9.80 -6.89 6.77
N VAL A 48 -11.04 -7.26 6.48
CA VAL A 48 -12.00 -6.40 5.77
C VAL A 48 -13.19 -6.14 6.67
N THR A 49 -13.53 -4.87 6.87
CA THR A 49 -14.75 -4.45 7.57
C THR A 49 -15.65 -3.66 6.64
N HIS A 50 -16.95 -3.90 6.76
CA HIS A 50 -17.97 -3.26 5.94
C HIS A 50 -18.83 -2.35 6.82
N GLY A 51 -19.04 -1.12 6.38
CA GLY A 51 -20.08 -0.23 6.88
C GLY A 51 -21.21 -0.09 5.86
N ASP A 52 -22.20 0.75 6.15
CA ASP A 52 -23.37 0.94 5.27
C ASP A 52 -23.00 1.42 3.86
N ARG A 53 -21.92 2.20 3.74
CA ARG A 53 -21.46 2.83 2.49
C ARG A 53 -19.95 2.78 2.29
N THR A 54 -19.24 2.04 3.12
CA THR A 54 -17.76 2.05 3.12
C THR A 54 -17.20 0.65 3.30
N VAL A 55 -16.03 0.41 2.73
CA VAL A 55 -15.23 -0.80 2.99
C VAL A 55 -13.86 -0.36 3.50
N THR A 56 -13.40 -0.98 4.60
CA THR A 56 -12.05 -0.76 5.12
C THR A 56 -11.24 -2.03 5.03
N VAL A 57 -10.08 -1.96 4.37
CA VAL A 57 -9.09 -3.04 4.31
C VAL A 57 -7.93 -2.65 5.21
N THR A 58 -7.63 -3.51 6.19
CA THR A 58 -6.56 -3.29 7.17
C THR A 58 -5.56 -4.44 7.10
N ARG A 59 -4.29 -4.11 6.86
CA ARG A 59 -3.17 -5.05 6.92
C ARG A 59 -2.10 -4.50 7.85
N TRP A 60 -1.61 -5.37 8.73
CA TRP A 60 -0.45 -5.13 9.57
C TRP A 60 0.64 -6.13 9.22
N MET A 61 1.88 -5.66 9.17
CA MET A 61 3.09 -6.44 8.96
C MET A 61 4.07 -6.02 10.06
N GLU A 62 4.18 -6.86 11.08
CA GLU A 62 4.96 -6.55 12.28
C GLU A 62 6.38 -7.11 12.15
N GLY A 63 7.37 -6.34 12.61
CA GLY A 63 8.75 -6.80 12.70
C GLY A 63 9.45 -7.08 11.37
N ILE A 64 9.02 -6.45 10.27
CA ILE A 64 9.61 -6.66 8.94
C ILE A 64 10.82 -5.76 8.71
N LEU A 65 11.68 -6.12 7.75
CA LEU A 65 12.65 -5.16 7.23
C LEU A 65 11.91 -4.09 6.42
N PRO A 66 12.27 -2.80 6.56
CA PRO A 66 11.62 -1.76 5.77
C PRO A 66 11.90 -1.95 4.27
N PRO A 67 10.90 -1.74 3.38
CA PRO A 67 11.11 -1.72 1.93
C PRO A 67 12.08 -0.60 1.53
N PRO A 68 12.70 -0.69 0.33
CA PRO A 68 13.80 0.20 -0.09
C PRO A 68 13.53 1.69 0.11
N LEU A 69 12.36 2.18 -0.28
CA LEU A 69 12.00 3.59 -0.14
C LEU A 69 11.97 4.04 1.32
N TRP A 70 11.39 3.22 2.20
CA TRP A 70 11.24 3.58 3.61
C TRP A 70 12.52 3.35 4.39
N ALA A 71 13.32 2.35 4.03
CA ALA A 71 14.66 2.17 4.58
C ALA A 71 15.51 3.43 4.33
N ALA A 72 15.47 3.95 3.10
CA ALA A 72 16.18 5.17 2.71
C ALA A 72 15.68 6.42 3.47
N GLN A 73 14.38 6.52 3.74
CA GLN A 73 13.80 7.65 4.49
C GLN A 73 13.99 7.55 6.01
N TYR A 74 13.89 6.34 6.55
CA TYR A 74 13.98 6.08 7.99
C TYR A 74 15.42 6.22 8.50
N GLY A 75 16.41 5.86 7.68
CA GLY A 75 17.83 6.13 7.94
C GLY A 75 18.41 5.38 9.16
N ARG A 76 17.69 4.40 9.71
CA ARG A 76 18.13 3.55 10.82
C ARG A 76 17.95 2.07 10.48
N PRO A 77 18.89 1.21 10.87
CA PRO A 77 18.73 -0.23 10.72
C PRO A 77 17.73 -0.76 11.75
N GLY A 78 17.15 -1.92 11.44
CA GLY A 78 16.27 -2.65 12.35
C GLY A 78 14.90 -2.95 11.75
N PRO A 79 14.14 -3.84 12.39
CA PRO A 79 12.78 -4.15 11.99
C PRO A 79 11.85 -2.96 12.25
N VAL A 80 10.80 -2.85 11.45
CA VAL A 80 9.72 -1.88 11.58
C VAL A 80 8.38 -2.56 11.43
N ASP A 81 7.34 -1.91 11.94
CA ASP A 81 5.97 -2.29 11.66
C ASP A 81 5.45 -1.47 10.49
N ARG A 82 4.83 -2.14 9.53
CA ARG A 82 4.18 -1.55 8.36
C ARG A 82 2.69 -1.81 8.43
N TRP A 83 1.89 -0.78 8.21
CA TRP A 83 0.45 -0.92 8.06
C TRP A 83 -0.06 -0.34 6.74
N GLN A 84 -1.14 -0.93 6.24
CA GLN A 84 -1.91 -0.42 5.11
C GLN A 84 -3.37 -0.40 5.55
N ILE A 85 -3.97 0.80 5.59
CA ILE A 85 -5.37 1.00 5.96
C ILE A 85 -6.02 1.78 4.82
N ILE A 86 -6.87 1.10 4.06
CA ILE A 86 -7.53 1.65 2.87
C ILE A 86 -9.00 1.77 3.18
N ARG A 87 -9.58 2.96 2.96
CA ARG A 87 -11.02 3.20 3.12
C ARG A 87 -11.60 3.68 1.80
N PHE A 88 -12.53 2.90 1.28
CA PHE A 88 -13.36 3.22 0.11
C PHE A 88 -14.77 3.56 0.57
#